data_AF-A0A7X6XG26-F1
#
_entry.id   AF-A0A7X6XG26-F1
#
_cell.length_a   1.000
_cell.length_b   1.000
_cell.length_c   1.000
_cell.angle_alpha   90.00
_cell.angle_beta   90.00
_cell.angle_gamma   90.00
#
_symmetry.space_group_name_H-M   'P 1'
#
loop_
_entity.id
_entity.type
_entity.pdbx_description
1 polymer ?
#
loop_
_entity_poly.entity_id
_entity_poly.type
_entity_poly.pdbx_seq_one_letter_code
_entity_poly.pdbx_strand_id
1 'polypeptide(L)' 'TQLNFDSFLQGGNTMKSLFKNKLIAVTINPLAPNGLMLNTVTLQKALQEALHIPIYDVMELQKNDASLNLRE' A
#
# COMPACT_ATOMS: atom_id res chain seq x y z
N THR A 1 -9.25 -7.23 15.64
CA THR A 1 -8.96 -8.47 14.88
C THR A 1 -9.95 -8.62 13.75
N GLN A 2 -9.59 -9.30 12.68
CA GLN A 2 -10.41 -9.47 11.47
C GLN A 2 -11.81 -10.03 11.81
N LEU A 3 -11.88 -11.00 12.72
CA LEU A 3 -13.13 -11.55 13.28
C LEU A 3 -14.09 -10.50 13.87
N ASN A 4 -13.57 -9.47 14.53
CA ASN A 4 -14.42 -8.42 15.12
C ASN A 4 -14.95 -7.46 14.06
N PHE A 5 -14.16 -7.20 13.02
CA PHE A 5 -14.58 -6.38 11.89
C PHE A 5 -15.67 -7.09 11.08
N ASP A 6 -15.48 -8.39 10.82
CA ASP A 6 -16.45 -9.20 10.09
C ASP A 6 -17.77 -9.31 10.88
N SER A 7 -17.71 -9.52 12.20
CA SER A 7 -18.90 -9.53 13.06
C SER A 7 -19.63 -8.18 13.09
N PHE A 8 -18.89 -7.05 13.10
CA PHE A 8 -19.47 -5.71 13.04
C PHE A 8 -20.25 -5.49 11.73
N LEU A 9 -19.68 -5.90 10.60
CA LEU A 9 -20.35 -5.80 9.30
C LEU A 9 -21.56 -6.75 9.18
N GLN A 10 -21.45 -7.98 9.67
CA GLN A 10 -22.55 -8.96 9.67
C GLN A 10 -23.76 -8.49 10.50
N GLY A 11 -23.54 -7.65 11.51
CA GLY A 11 -24.60 -7.00 12.28
C GLY A 11 -25.37 -5.89 11.54
N GLY A 12 -25.08 -5.64 10.25
CA GLY A 12 -25.71 -4.59 9.45
C GLY A 12 -25.16 -3.19 9.69
N ASN A 13 -24.08 -3.06 10.47
CA ASN A 13 -23.43 -1.79 10.72
C ASN A 13 -22.61 -1.34 9.50
N THR A 14 -22.46 -0.03 9.32
CA THR A 14 -21.64 0.54 8.25
C THR A 14 -20.59 1.48 8.82
N MET A 15 -19.35 1.37 8.33
CA MET A 15 -18.34 2.41 8.55
C MET A 15 -18.35 3.38 7.38
N LYS A 16 -18.45 4.67 7.69
CA LYS A 16 -18.40 5.75 6.71
C LYS A 16 -17.35 6.75 7.13
N SER A 17 -16.60 7.27 6.17
CA SER A 17 -15.73 8.43 6.41
C SER A 17 -16.57 9.70 6.37
N LEU A 18 -16.54 10.50 7.44
CA LEU A 18 -17.24 11.79 7.48
C LEU A 18 -16.67 12.78 6.45
N PHE A 19 -15.37 12.67 6.14
CA PHE A 19 -14.67 13.53 5.19
C PHE A 19 -14.08 12.71 4.05
N LYS A 20 -14.03 13.31 2.86
CA LYS A 20 -13.33 12.71 1.73
C LYS A 20 -11.83 12.79 1.98
N ASN A 21 -11.16 11.64 2.05
CA ASN A 21 -9.70 11.60 2.15
C ASN A 21 -9.10 12.09 0.82
N LYS A 22 -8.12 13.01 0.91
CA LYS A 22 -7.32 13.46 -0.23
C LYS A 22 -6.08 12.56 -0.34
N LEU A 23 -6.30 11.31 -0.76
CA LEU A 23 -5.21 10.33 -0.91
C LEU A 23 -4.22 10.84 -1.97
N ILE A 24 -2.97 11.08 -1.56
CA ILE A 24 -1.94 11.68 -2.42
C ILE A 24 -1.00 10.66 -3.07
N ALA A 25 -0.85 9.48 -2.46
CA ALA A 25 -0.01 8.39 -2.93
C ALA A 25 -0.33 7.10 -2.15
N VAL A 26 0.11 5.96 -2.68
CA VAL A 26 0.10 4.66 -1.99
C VAL A 26 1.48 4.04 -2.06
N THR A 27 1.96 3.52 -0.94
CA THR A 27 3.18 2.72 -0.88
C THR A 27 2.86 1.23 -0.92
N ILE A 28 3.63 0.46 -1.67
CA ILE A 28 3.53 -1.00 -1.75
C ILE A 28 4.81 -1.64 -1.23
N ASN A 29 4.68 -2.86 -0.74
CA ASN A 29 5.80 -3.76 -0.54
C ASN A 29 5.51 -5.04 -1.35
N PRO A 30 6.15 -5.22 -2.53
CA PRO A 30 5.94 -6.39 -3.38
C PRO A 30 6.43 -7.70 -2.76
N LEU A 31 7.27 -7.64 -1.71
CA LEU A 31 7.77 -8.79 -0.98
C LEU A 31 6.85 -9.10 0.20
N ALA A 32 6.11 -10.20 0.10
CA ALA A 32 5.29 -10.69 1.20
C ALA A 32 6.17 -11.25 2.34
N PRO A 33 5.68 -11.30 3.59
CA PRO A 33 6.42 -11.84 4.74
C PRO A 33 6.87 -13.30 4.58
N ASN A 34 6.19 -14.07 3.73
CA ASN A 34 6.55 -15.45 3.40
C ASN A 34 7.63 -15.58 2.32
N GLY A 35 8.18 -14.46 1.83
CA GLY A 35 9.20 -14.43 0.79
C GLY A 35 8.66 -14.42 -0.64
N LEU A 36 7.34 -14.44 -0.86
CA LEU A 36 6.78 -14.33 -2.20
C LEU A 36 6.98 -12.91 -2.73
N MET A 37 7.70 -12.78 -3.85
CA MET A 37 7.91 -11.51 -4.54
C MET A 37 6.93 -11.39 -5.71
N LEU A 38 6.06 -10.40 -5.66
CA LEU A 38 5.24 -10.02 -6.81
C LEU A 38 6.08 -9.19 -7.79
N ASN A 39 5.72 -9.24 -9.07
CA ASN A 39 6.34 -8.38 -10.07
C ASN A 39 5.99 -6.91 -9.76
N THR A 40 6.96 -6.16 -9.26
CA THR A 40 6.80 -4.75 -8.84
C THR A 40 6.19 -3.89 -9.94
N VAL A 41 6.70 -4.00 -11.18
CA VAL A 41 6.26 -3.17 -12.31
C VAL A 41 4.80 -3.43 -12.65
N THR A 42 4.41 -4.72 -12.73
CA THR A 42 3.01 -5.09 -13.03
C THR A 42 2.08 -4.65 -11.91
N LEU A 43 2.47 -4.85 -10.65
CA LEU A 43 1.68 -4.45 -9.48
C LEU A 43 1.49 -2.94 -9.42
N GLN A 44 2.58 -2.18 -9.58
CA GLN A 44 2.57 -0.73 -9.56
C GLN A 44 1.70 -0.16 -10.68
N LYS A 45 1.85 -0.66 -11.91
CA LYS A 45 1.05 -0.24 -13.06
C LYS A 45 -0.44 -0.50 -12.84
N ALA A 46 -0.80 -1.72 -12.43
CA ALA A 46 -2.20 -2.09 -12.21
C ALA A 46 -2.85 -1.24 -11.11
N LEU A 47 -2.11 -0.96 -10.02
CA LEU A 47 -2.60 -0.10 -8.93
C LEU A 47 -2.70 1.37 -9.36
N GLN A 48 -1.75 1.85 -10.16
CA GLN A 48 -1.77 3.23 -10.64
C GLN A 48 -2.93 3.46 -11.62
N GLU A 49 -3.23 2.50 -12.49
CA GLU A 49 -4.40 2.52 -13.37
C GLU A 49 -5.72 2.47 -12.58
N ALA A 50 -5.79 1.67 -11.50
CA ALA A 50 -6.99 1.57 -10.68
C ALA A 50 -7.24 2.81 -9.81
N LEU A 51 -6.20 3.36 -9.20
CA LEU A 51 -6.31 4.40 -8.17
C LEU A 51 -6.04 5.82 -8.68
N HIS A 52 -5.43 5.98 -9.85
CA HIS A 52 -5.07 7.27 -10.46
C HIS A 52 -4.22 8.18 -9.56
N ILE A 53 -3.39 7.57 -8.71
CA ILE A 53 -2.47 8.24 -7.80
C ILE A 53 -1.08 7.60 -7.88
N PRO A 54 -0.01 8.31 -7.50
CA PRO A 54 1.33 7.76 -7.43
C PRO A 54 1.41 6.51 -6.55
N ILE A 55 2.10 5.49 -7.06
CA ILE A 55 2.38 4.24 -6.33
C ILE A 55 3.90 4.11 -6.17
N TYR A 56 4.37 3.82 -4.97
CA TYR A 56 5.82 3.70 -4.66
C TYR A 56 6.15 2.38 -3.97
N ASP A 57 7.24 1.72 -4.38
CA ASP A 57 7.79 0.60 -3.62
C ASP A 57 8.60 1.12 -2.43
N VAL A 58 8.16 0.80 -1.21
CA VAL A 58 8.81 1.25 0.03
C VAL A 58 10.24 0.70 0.17
N MET A 59 10.49 -0.51 -0.35
CA MET A 59 11.79 -1.16 -0.24
C MET A 59 12.80 -0.55 -1.23
N GLU A 60 12.34 -0.07 -2.39
CA GLU A 60 13.20 0.67 -3.31
C GLU A 60 13.56 2.06 -2.77
N LEU A 61 12.59 2.77 -2.18
CA LEU A 61 12.85 4.07 -1.54
C LEU A 61 13.93 3.95 -0.47
N GLN A 62 13.84 2.94 0.40
CA GLN A 62 14.85 2.67 1.43
C GLN A 62 16.25 2.41 0.87
N LYS A 63 16.37 1.64 -0.22
CA LYS A 63 17.67 1.37 -0.86
C LYS A 63 18.28 2.63 -1.45
N ASN A 64 17.45 3.48 -2.07
CA ASN A 64 17.89 4.75 -2.63
C ASN A 64 18.41 5.67 -1.52
N ASP A 65 17.70 5.77 -0.40
CA ASP A 65 18.15 6.53 0.77
C ASP A 65 19.46 5.98 1.35
N ALA A 66 19.60 4.67 1.49
CA ALA A 66 20.84 4.06 1.97
C ALA A 66 22.02 4.35 1.03
N SER A 67 21.79 4.35 -0.29
CA SER A 67 22.84 4.66 -1.28
C SER A 67 23.27 6.13 -1.30
N LEU A 68 22.39 7.05 -0.90
CA LEU A 68 22.70 8.47 -0.76
C LEU A 68 23.61 8.72 0.46
N ASN A 69 23.31 8.08 1.60
CA ASN A 69 24.09 8.22 2.83
C ASN A 69 25.51 7.63 2.74
N LEU A 70 25.78 6.74 1.77
CA LEU A 70 27.12 6.17 1.54
C LEU A 70 28.02 7.08 0.69
N ARG A 71 27.48 8.19 0.16
CA ARG A 71 28.19 9.13 -0.72
C ARG A 71 28.57 10.45 -0.01
N GLU A 72 28.20 10.61 1.26
CA GLU A 72 28.59 11.71 2.15
C GLU A 72 29.74 11.27 3.08
#